data_AF-A0A5Q2RK53-F1
#
_entry.id   AF-A0A5Q2RK53-F1
#
_cell.length_a   1.000
_cell.length_b   1.000
_cell.length_c   1.000
_cell.angle_alpha   90.00
_cell.angle_beta   90.00
_cell.angle_gamma   90.00
#
_symmetry.space_group_name_H-M   'P 1'
#
loop_
_entity.id
_entity.type
_entity.pdbx_description
1 polymer ?
#
loop_
_entity_poly.entity_id
_entity_poly.type
_entity_poly.pdbx_seq_one_letter_code
_entity_poly.pdbx_strand_id
1 'polypeptide(L)'
;MANKAAGVRTHMLVATGAALVVGVGDLLIHVDDGTGDPSRTLHGVITGLGFLGAGAIVRHRDATVEGLTTAASLWFAGAVGAGAGLGVPILAAGVTVIGLVVLRVVGRVEARWIEADQGRRPTPGQEPADGAVVDEGPDDGGNPSV
;
A
#
# COMPACT_ATOMS: atom_id res chain seq x y z
N MET A 1 -7.92 7.02 -18.33
CA MET A 1 -6.48 7.33 -18.14
C MET A 1 -6.02 7.22 -16.67
N ALA A 2 -6.83 6.73 -15.71
CA ALA A 2 -6.56 6.81 -14.26
C ALA A 2 -6.24 5.44 -13.59
N ASN A 3 -5.63 4.50 -14.31
CA ASN A 3 -5.27 3.17 -13.79
C ASN A 3 -3.76 3.00 -13.75
N LYS A 4 -3.06 3.91 -13.09
CA LYS A 4 -1.60 3.83 -12.96
C LYS A 4 -1.18 4.46 -11.64
N ALA A 5 -0.51 3.66 -10.81
CA ALA A 5 0.11 4.11 -9.57
C ALA A 5 0.97 5.37 -9.82
N ALA A 6 1.09 6.24 -8.81
CA ALA A 6 1.84 7.49 -8.98
C ALA A 6 3.27 7.21 -9.44
N GLY A 7 3.66 7.86 -10.53
CA GLY A 7 4.97 7.66 -11.12
C GLY A 7 6.08 8.33 -10.32
N VAL A 8 7.33 8.00 -10.65
CA VAL A 8 8.52 8.60 -10.04
C VAL A 8 8.51 10.14 -10.16
N ARG A 9 8.03 10.67 -11.30
CA ARG A 9 7.87 12.12 -11.52
C ARG A 9 7.00 12.80 -10.46
N THR A 10 5.90 12.18 -10.07
CA THR A 10 5.00 12.73 -9.05
C THR A 10 5.67 12.78 -7.69
N HIS A 11 6.36 11.70 -7.30
CA HIS A 11 7.09 11.64 -6.04
C HIS A 11 8.21 12.68 -5.96
N MET A 12 8.97 12.87 -7.06
CA MET A 12 10.02 13.90 -7.13
C MET A 12 9.46 15.30 -6.93
N LEU A 13 8.33 15.63 -7.57
CA LEU A 13 7.70 16.95 -7.46
C LEU A 13 7.16 17.20 -6.04
N VAL A 14 6.51 16.20 -5.44
CA VAL A 14 5.96 16.30 -4.08
C VAL A 14 7.09 16.47 -3.05
N ALA A 15 8.16 15.67 -3.15
CA ALA A 15 9.32 15.79 -2.25
C ALA A 15 10.03 17.14 -2.40
N THR A 16 10.29 17.58 -3.63
CA THR A 16 10.98 18.86 -3.89
C THR A 16 10.14 20.05 -3.45
N GLY A 17 8.83 20.02 -3.71
CA GLY A 17 7.91 21.08 -3.29
C GLY A 17 7.83 21.19 -1.77
N ALA A 18 7.74 20.06 -1.07
CA ALA A 18 7.76 20.04 0.40
C ALA A 18 9.08 20.57 0.98
N ALA A 19 10.22 20.18 0.40
CA ALA A 19 11.53 20.68 0.79
C ALA A 19 11.63 22.21 0.62
N LEU A 20 11.17 22.73 -0.51
CA LEU A 20 11.18 24.17 -0.79
C LEU A 20 10.32 24.93 0.21
N VAL A 21 9.07 24.50 0.44
CA VAL A 21 8.14 25.22 1.33
C VAL A 21 8.65 25.24 2.77
N VAL A 22 9.15 24.10 3.27
CA VAL A 22 9.71 24.03 4.63
C VAL A 22 10.98 24.87 4.75
N GLY A 23 11.89 24.78 3.78
CA GLY A 23 13.14 25.56 3.80
C GLY A 23 12.90 27.07 3.69
N VAL A 24 11.95 27.51 2.87
CA VAL A 24 11.53 28.92 2.81
C VAL A 24 10.92 29.37 4.13
N GLY A 25 10.06 28.55 4.74
CA GLY A 25 9.46 28.85 6.04
C GLY A 25 10.51 29.01 7.15
N ASP A 26 11.48 28.10 7.20
CA ASP A 26 12.60 28.17 8.14
C ASP A 26 13.47 29.42 7.90
N LEU A 27 13.78 29.74 6.64
CA LEU A 27 14.54 30.93 6.29
C LEU A 27 13.82 32.23 6.71
N LEU A 28 12.51 32.32 6.49
CA LEU A 28 11.73 33.50 6.89
C LEU A 28 11.76 33.71 8.40
N ILE A 29 11.73 32.64 9.19
CA ILE A 29 11.83 32.71 10.65
C ILE A 29 13.21 33.24 11.07
N HIS A 30 14.27 32.77 10.43
CA HIS A 30 15.63 33.24 10.70
C HIS A 30 15.83 34.73 10.33
N VAL A 31 15.17 35.20 9.26
CA VAL A 31 15.21 36.61 8.84
C VAL A 31 14.46 37.52 9.83
N ASP A 32 13.41 37.02 10.49
CA ASP A 32 12.59 37.75 11.46
C ASP A 32 13.10 37.59 12.91
N ASP A 33 14.42 37.44 13.08
CA ASP A 33 15.11 37.22 14.36
C ASP A 33 14.52 36.07 15.21
N GLY A 34 13.94 35.05 14.56
CA GLY A 34 13.36 33.88 15.22
C GLY A 34 11.96 34.13 15.81
N THR A 35 11.29 35.23 15.46
CA THR A 35 9.97 35.57 16.04
C THR A 35 8.78 34.80 15.44
N GLY A 36 9.02 33.89 14.49
CA GLY A 36 8.00 33.04 13.88
C GLY A 36 7.90 31.62 14.45
N ASP A 37 6.78 30.94 14.17
CA ASP A 37 6.53 29.56 14.60
C ASP A 37 6.74 28.57 13.44
N PRO A 38 7.82 27.76 13.45
CA PRO A 38 8.11 26.78 12.39
C PRO A 38 7.06 25.67 12.31
N SER A 39 6.31 25.42 13.37
CA SER A 39 5.26 24.41 13.39
C SER A 39 4.13 24.74 12.42
N ARG A 40 3.88 26.02 12.12
CA ARG A 40 2.81 26.46 11.20
C ARG A 40 3.07 26.01 9.77
N THR A 41 4.29 26.20 9.27
CA THR A 41 4.69 25.76 7.93
C THR A 41 4.62 24.23 7.85
N LEU A 42 5.12 23.55 8.88
CA LEU A 42 5.08 22.09 8.94
C LEU A 42 3.65 21.55 8.94
N HIS A 43 2.74 22.12 9.74
CA HIS A 43 1.33 21.76 9.74
C HIS A 43 0.70 21.95 8.36
N GLY A 44 0.95 23.09 7.70
CA GLY A 44 0.45 23.34 6.35
C GLY A 44 0.89 22.27 5.34
N VAL A 45 2.17 21.88 5.39
CA VAL A 45 2.71 20.81 4.54
C VAL A 45 2.09 19.45 4.87
N ILE A 46 2.00 19.06 6.14
CA ILE A 46 1.40 17.79 6.56
C ILE A 46 -0.06 17.71 6.12
N THR A 47 -0.82 18.77 6.29
CA THR A 47 -2.21 18.86 5.82
C THR A 47 -2.31 18.70 4.30
N GLY A 48 -1.47 19.41 3.54
CA GLY A 48 -1.42 19.31 2.08
C GLY A 48 -1.08 17.90 1.59
N LEU A 49 -0.10 17.24 2.22
CA LEU A 49 0.25 15.85 1.92
C LEU A 49 -0.90 14.88 2.24
N GLY A 50 -1.66 15.14 3.30
CA GLY A 50 -2.86 14.38 3.63
C GLY A 50 -3.92 14.45 2.54
N PHE A 51 -4.17 15.65 1.98
CA PHE A 51 -5.09 15.83 0.86
C PHE A 51 -4.61 15.15 -0.43
N LEU A 52 -3.32 15.21 -0.74
CA LEU A 52 -2.74 14.50 -1.89
C LEU A 52 -2.87 12.98 -1.74
N GLY A 53 -2.61 12.46 -0.54
CA GLY A 53 -2.79 11.05 -0.22
C GLY A 53 -4.24 10.60 -0.38
N ALA A 54 -5.18 11.33 0.22
CA ALA A 54 -6.62 11.05 0.08
C ALA A 54 -7.08 11.11 -1.39
N GLY A 55 -6.58 12.08 -2.17
CA GLY A 55 -6.90 12.22 -3.59
C GLY A 55 -6.35 11.10 -4.47
N ALA A 56 -5.38 10.33 -3.99
CA ALA A 56 -4.86 9.16 -4.69
C ALA A 56 -5.66 7.88 -4.42
N ILE A 57 -6.54 7.87 -3.41
CA ILE A 57 -7.36 6.71 -3.05
C ILE A 57 -8.68 6.78 -3.83
N VAL A 58 -8.98 5.72 -4.57
CA VAL A 58 -10.20 5.62 -5.38
C VAL A 58 -11.02 4.43 -4.92
N ARG A 59 -12.31 4.66 -4.68
CA ARG A 59 -13.27 3.60 -4.34
C ARG A 59 -14.18 3.32 -5.53
N HIS A 60 -14.23 2.07 -5.95
CA HIS A 60 -15.07 1.60 -7.04
C HIS A 60 -16.44 1.12 -6.54
N ARG A 61 -17.39 0.92 -7.48
CA ARG A 61 -18.78 0.54 -7.18
C ARG A 61 -18.92 -0.87 -6.59
N ASP A 62 -17.96 -1.73 -6.88
CA ASP A 62 -17.81 -3.11 -6.39
C ASP A 62 -17.13 -3.20 -5.01
N ALA A 63 -17.08 -2.08 -4.27
CA ALA A 63 -16.42 -1.95 -2.97
C ALA A 63 -14.89 -2.15 -2.98
N THR A 64 -14.27 -2.30 -4.14
CA THR A 64 -12.82 -2.35 -4.32
C THR A 64 -12.19 -0.96 -4.08
N VAL A 65 -11.08 -0.92 -3.35
CA VAL A 65 -10.31 0.31 -3.08
C VAL A 65 -8.93 0.19 -3.73
N GLU A 66 -8.58 1.15 -4.58
CA GLU A 66 -7.28 1.25 -5.24
C GLU A 66 -6.50 2.47 -4.69
N GLY A 67 -5.17 2.42 -4.80
CA GLY A 67 -4.33 3.58 -4.57
C GLY A 67 -3.82 3.76 -3.12
N LEU A 68 -4.09 2.81 -2.22
CA LEU A 68 -3.62 2.86 -0.82
C LEU A 68 -2.09 2.99 -0.74
N THR A 69 -1.36 2.14 -1.46
CA THR A 69 0.12 2.19 -1.48
C THR A 69 0.63 3.46 -2.15
N THR A 70 -0.03 3.91 -3.21
CA THR A 70 0.27 5.18 -3.90
C THR A 70 0.14 6.36 -2.95
N ALA A 71 -0.97 6.42 -2.21
CA ALA A 71 -1.23 7.46 -1.21
C ALA A 71 -0.15 7.47 -0.12
N ALA A 72 0.18 6.30 0.43
CA ALA A 72 1.22 6.15 1.43
C ALA A 72 2.60 6.59 0.90
N SER A 73 2.95 6.20 -0.32
CA SER A 73 4.24 6.56 -0.93
C SER A 73 4.35 8.06 -1.25
N LEU A 74 3.27 8.71 -1.66
CA LEU A 74 3.24 10.16 -1.90
C LEU A 74 3.41 10.94 -0.59
N TRP A 75 2.67 10.54 0.44
CA TRP A 75 2.77 11.14 1.77
C TRP A 75 4.21 10.99 2.31
N PHE A 76 4.77 9.79 2.21
CA PHE A 76 6.13 9.50 2.66
C PHE A 76 7.19 10.31 1.92
N ALA A 77 7.12 10.38 0.58
CA ALA A 77 8.05 11.17 -0.21
C ALA A 77 8.02 12.66 0.15
N GLY A 78 6.82 13.21 0.38
CA GLY A 78 6.65 14.58 0.85
C GLY A 78 7.24 14.81 2.24
N ALA A 79 7.03 13.88 3.19
CA ALA A 79 7.58 13.96 4.53
C ALA A 79 9.11 13.93 4.54
N VAL A 80 9.72 13.07 3.70
CA VAL A 80 11.18 13.04 3.50
C VAL A 80 11.67 14.38 2.94
N GLY A 81 10.99 14.92 1.93
CA GLY A 81 11.29 16.22 1.35
C GLY A 81 11.24 17.34 2.38
N ALA A 82 10.18 17.40 3.18
CA ALA A 82 10.02 18.35 4.28
C ALA A 82 11.19 18.28 5.28
N GLY A 83 11.60 17.07 5.69
CA GLY A 83 12.77 16.88 6.55
C GLY A 83 14.08 17.38 5.92
N ALA A 84 14.26 17.14 4.61
CA ALA A 84 15.40 17.68 3.87
C ALA A 84 15.38 19.22 3.82
N GLY A 85 14.20 19.83 3.63
CA GLY A 85 14.00 21.28 3.62
C GLY A 85 14.28 21.96 4.96
N LEU A 86 14.05 21.26 6.08
CA LEU A 86 14.33 21.75 7.43
C LEU A 86 15.83 21.69 7.80
N GLY A 87 16.70 21.23 6.89
CA GLY A 87 18.14 21.13 7.17
C GLY A 87 18.55 19.92 8.01
N VAL A 88 17.71 18.88 8.10
CA VAL A 88 18.03 17.61 8.79
C VAL A 88 18.24 16.42 7.81
N PRO A 89 19.20 16.49 6.88
CA PRO A 89 19.33 15.51 5.80
C PRO A 89 19.69 14.09 6.27
N ILE A 90 20.39 13.96 7.40
CA ILE A 90 20.76 12.64 7.96
C ILE A 90 19.50 11.88 8.40
N LEU A 91 18.58 12.54 9.11
CA LEU A 91 17.31 11.94 9.52
C LEU A 91 16.45 11.62 8.29
N ALA A 92 16.38 12.55 7.33
CA ALA A 92 15.64 12.34 6.08
C ALA A 92 16.17 11.12 5.29
N ALA A 93 17.49 10.97 5.19
CA ALA A 93 18.12 9.80 4.56
C ALA A 93 17.84 8.50 5.34
N GLY A 94 17.98 8.52 6.67
CA GLY A 94 17.68 7.36 7.52
C GLY A 94 16.24 6.88 7.39
N VAL A 95 15.28 7.80 7.46
CA VAL A 95 13.86 7.50 7.25
C VAL A 95 13.60 6.97 5.84
N THR A 96 14.23 7.56 4.81
CA THR A 96 14.14 7.07 3.42
C THR A 96 14.56 5.61 3.31
N VAL A 97 15.70 5.23 3.90
CA VAL A 97 16.18 3.84 3.89
C VAL A 97 15.16 2.92 4.57
N ILE A 98 14.64 3.29 5.74
CA ILE A 98 13.62 2.50 6.45
C ILE A 98 12.37 2.34 5.58
N GLY A 99 11.87 3.42 4.99
CA GLY A 99 10.70 3.38 4.10
C GLY A 99 10.92 2.46 2.90
N LEU A 100 12.07 2.56 2.23
CA LEU A 100 12.43 1.67 1.13
C LEU A 100 12.50 0.20 1.56
N VAL A 101 13.01 -0.08 2.76
CA VAL A 101 13.02 -1.43 3.34
C VAL A 101 11.59 -1.92 3.54
N VAL A 102 10.70 -1.12 4.14
CA VAL A 102 9.29 -1.49 4.34
C VAL A 102 8.62 -1.79 3.00
N LEU A 103 8.69 -0.87 2.04
CA LEU A 103 8.09 -1.04 0.71
C LEU A 103 8.63 -2.28 -0.03
N ARG A 104 9.93 -2.57 0.08
CA ARG A 104 10.58 -3.66 -0.67
C ARG A 104 10.52 -5.02 0.02
N VAL A 105 10.55 -5.06 1.35
CA VAL A 105 10.51 -6.29 2.13
C VAL A 105 9.07 -6.74 2.31
N VAL A 106 8.17 -5.87 2.76
CA VAL A 106 6.77 -6.23 3.02
C VAL A 106 6.08 -6.68 1.74
N GLY A 107 6.23 -5.94 0.63
CA GLY A 107 5.64 -6.35 -0.66
C GLY A 107 6.18 -7.69 -1.18
N ARG A 108 7.47 -8.01 -0.93
CA ARG A 108 8.04 -9.31 -1.32
C ARG A 108 7.54 -10.43 -0.40
N VAL A 109 7.34 -10.14 0.88
CA VAL A 109 6.79 -11.08 1.85
C VAL A 109 5.36 -11.39 1.47
N GLU A 110 4.48 -10.40 1.32
CA GLU A 110 3.07 -10.58 0.91
C GLU A 110 2.93 -11.41 -0.37
N ALA A 111 3.73 -11.14 -1.40
CA ALA A 111 3.72 -11.92 -2.64
C ALA A 111 4.00 -13.41 -2.39
N ARG A 112 4.94 -13.73 -1.50
CA ARG A 112 5.27 -15.12 -1.14
C ARG A 112 4.16 -15.81 -0.35
N TRP A 113 3.45 -15.08 0.52
CA TRP A 113 2.32 -15.64 1.28
C TRP A 113 1.12 -15.95 0.38
N ILE A 114 0.79 -15.05 -0.55
CA ILE A 114 -0.34 -15.26 -1.48
C ILE A 114 -0.08 -16.46 -2.39
N GLU A 115 1.15 -16.65 -2.86
CA GLU A 115 1.52 -17.80 -3.69
C GLU A 115 1.51 -19.12 -2.90
N ALA A 116 1.94 -19.09 -1.64
CA ALA A 116 1.85 -20.24 -0.74
C ALA A 116 0.40 -20.67 -0.44
N ASP A 117 -0.53 -19.71 -0.39
CA ASP A 117 -1.95 -19.97 -0.08
C ASP A 117 -2.74 -20.43 -1.33
N GLN A 118 -2.35 -20.01 -2.53
CA GLN A 118 -2.94 -20.49 -3.79
C GLN A 118 -2.64 -21.97 -4.06
N GLY A 119 -1.44 -22.45 -3.68
CA GLY A 119 -1.08 -23.87 -3.77
C GLY A 119 -1.88 -24.80 -2.85
N ARG A 120 -2.68 -24.24 -1.93
CA ARG A 120 -3.53 -24.99 -0.99
C ARG A 120 -5.00 -25.05 -1.39
N ARG A 121 -5.43 -24.34 -2.44
CA ARG A 121 -6.83 -24.36 -2.88
C ARG A 121 -7.05 -25.57 -3.80
N PRO A 122 -7.99 -26.48 -3.46
CA PRO A 122 -8.38 -27.55 -4.37
C PRO A 122 -8.91 -26.94 -5.66
N THR A 123 -8.39 -27.40 -6.80
CA THR A 123 -8.87 -27.00 -8.13
C THR A 123 -10.36 -27.35 -8.24
N PRO A 124 -11.26 -26.37 -8.43
CA PRO A 124 -12.67 -26.66 -8.69
C PRO A 124 -12.77 -27.38 -10.03
N GLY A 125 -12.99 -28.70 -10.00
CA GLY A 125 -13.01 -29.55 -11.20
C GLY A 125 -12.33 -30.90 -11.06
N GLN A 126 -11.68 -31.20 -9.93
CA GLN A 126 -11.41 -32.59 -9.55
C GLN A 126 -12.56 -33.12 -8.70
N GLU A 127 -13.72 -33.28 -9.34
CA GLU A 127 -14.71 -34.25 -8.87
C GLU A 127 -14.02 -35.63 -8.97
N PRO A 128 -13.99 -36.44 -7.91
CA PRO A 128 -13.42 -37.78 -8.02
C PRO A 128 -14.27 -38.55 -9.04
N ALA A 129 -13.66 -38.87 -10.18
CA ALA A 129 -14.16 -39.88 -11.08
C ALA A 129 -13.98 -41.25 -10.40
N ASP A 130 -14.81 -41.53 -9.40
CA ASP A 130 -14.86 -42.83 -8.75
C ASP A 130 -16.31 -43.16 -8.42
N GLY A 131 -17.08 -43.50 -9.45
CA GLY A 131 -17.01 -44.89 -9.92
C GLY A 131 -17.22 -45.99 -8.90
N ALA A 132 -17.64 -45.70 -7.66
CA ALA A 132 -18.27 -46.69 -6.79
C ALA A 132 -19.68 -46.99 -7.33
N VAL A 133 -19.71 -47.62 -8.50
CA VAL A 133 -20.77 -48.55 -8.88
C VAL A 133 -20.77 -49.58 -7.75
N VAL A 134 -21.67 -49.37 -6.80
CA VAL A 134 -22.12 -50.43 -5.91
C VAL A 134 -22.71 -51.46 -6.85
N ASP A 135 -21.91 -52.49 -7.13
CA ASP A 135 -22.33 -53.73 -7.75
C ASP A 135 -23.34 -54.37 -6.80
N GLU A 136 -24.59 -53.92 -6.87
CA GLU A 136 -25.73 -54.66 -6.34
C GLU A 136 -25.85 -55.92 -7.18
N GLY A 137 -25.13 -56.95 -6.74
CA GLY A 137 -25.22 -58.30 -7.28
C GLY A 137 -26.67 -58.78 -7.29
N PRO A 138 -27.03 -59.68 -8.22
CA PRO A 138 -28.41 -60.11 -8.37
C PRO A 138 -28.87 -60.83 -7.09
N ASP A 139 -29.90 -60.27 -6.46
CA ASP A 139 -30.69 -60.89 -5.38
C ASP A 139 -31.19 -62.26 -5.84
N ASP A 140 -30.43 -63.29 -5.49
CA ASP A 140 -30.75 -64.70 -5.67
C ASP A 140 -31.09 -65.37 -4.33
N GLY A 141 -32.37 -65.63 -4.11
CA GLY A 141 -32.84 -66.52 -3.04
C GLY A 141 -33.77 -65.79 -2.07
N GLY A 142 -35.08 -65.85 -2.25
CA GLY A 142 -35.81 -67.11 -2.27
C GLY A 142 -35.77 -67.77 -0.89
N ASN A 143 -36.80 -67.54 -0.06
CA ASN A 143 -37.58 -68.62 0.59
C ASN A 143 -38.80 -68.05 1.36
N PRO A 144 -39.76 -68.89 1.80
CA PRO A 144 -41.19 -68.61 1.73
C PRO A 144 -41.75 -68.54 3.17
N SER A 145 -43.08 -68.66 3.31
CA SER A 145 -43.80 -68.93 4.57
C SER A 145 -43.70 -67.80 5.62
N VAL A 146 -44.78 -67.17 6.06
CA VAL A 146 -46.05 -67.69 6.59
C VAL A 146 -47.12 -66.62 6.46
#